data_AF-A0A7V0ZI10-F1
#
_entry.id   AF-A0A7V0ZI10-F1
#
_cell.length_a   1.000
_cell.length_b   1.000
_cell.length_c   1.000
_cell.angle_alpha   90.00
_cell.angle_beta   90.00
_cell.angle_gamma   90.00
#
_symmetry.space_group_name_H-M   'P 1'
#
loop_
_entity.id
_entity.type
_entity.pdbx_description
1 polymer ?
#
loop_
_entity_poly.entity_id
_entity_poly.type
_entity_poly.pdbx_seq_one_letter_code
_entity_poly.pdbx_strand_id
1 'polypeptide(L)'
;MERDQRVSYFSKLLKEKEPYGSMEVWYKNDRHKMPVYEIDLDCLVYNRFNGRIASFVKSYEKQTGNELNPINPIDIKKIEEFLWNSNIPSNKSTEKSIAEQGQLKYGIVTKDGVIIDGNRRAMILKKVFTNDNPVYFRAVVLEETLDENPKEIMRLETTYQMG
;
A
#
# COMPACT_ATOMS: atom_id res chain seq x y z
N MET A 1 0.29 -9.16 11.00
CA MET A 1 0.15 -10.47 10.33
C MET A 1 1.49 -10.85 9.74
N GLU A 2 1.96 -12.08 9.95
CA GLU A 2 3.28 -12.54 9.46
C GLU A 2 3.29 -12.73 7.94
N ARG A 3 4.48 -12.74 7.33
CA ARG A 3 4.62 -12.79 5.86
C ARG A 3 3.94 -14.01 5.24
N ASP A 4 4.16 -15.20 5.78
CA ASP A 4 3.63 -16.44 5.22
C ASP A 4 2.10 -16.47 5.26
N GLN A 5 1.52 -15.90 6.33
CA GLN A 5 0.07 -15.74 6.45
C GLN A 5 -0.48 -14.81 5.38
N ARG A 6 0.21 -13.70 5.09
CA ARG A 6 -0.18 -12.78 4.00
C ARG A 6 -0.07 -13.45 2.64
N VAL A 7 1.02 -14.16 2.36
CA VAL A 7 1.17 -14.89 1.08
C VAL A 7 0.06 -15.93 0.90
N SER A 8 -0.30 -16.64 1.96
CA SER A 8 -1.44 -17.57 1.93
C SER A 8 -2.76 -16.84 1.69
N TYR A 9 -2.97 -15.67 2.31
CA TYR A 9 -4.15 -14.83 2.09
C TYR A 9 -4.26 -14.40 0.61
N PHE A 10 -3.21 -13.83 0.04
CA PHE A 10 -3.21 -13.38 -1.37
C PHE A 10 -3.38 -14.55 -2.33
N SER A 11 -2.74 -15.69 -2.05
CA SER A 11 -2.91 -16.90 -2.87
C SER A 11 -4.36 -17.38 -2.87
N LYS A 12 -5.06 -17.27 -1.73
CA LYS A 12 -6.48 -17.61 -1.61
C LYS A 12 -7.35 -16.59 -2.32
N LEU A 13 -7.09 -15.29 -2.10
CA LEU A 13 -7.78 -14.17 -2.75
C LEU A 13 -7.79 -14.34 -4.28
N LEU A 14 -6.62 -14.58 -4.88
CA LEU A 14 -6.46 -14.69 -6.33
C LEU A 14 -7.08 -15.96 -6.93
N LYS A 15 -7.32 -17.01 -6.13
CA LYS A 15 -7.90 -18.27 -6.59
C LYS A 15 -9.41 -18.33 -6.41
N GLU A 16 -9.92 -17.74 -5.33
CA GLU A 16 -11.30 -17.97 -4.87
C GLU A 16 -12.21 -16.75 -5.00
N LYS A 17 -11.67 -15.54 -5.20
CA LYS A 17 -12.47 -14.32 -5.28
C LYS A 17 -12.50 -13.78 -6.69
N GLU A 18 -13.70 -13.35 -7.10
CA GLU A 18 -13.88 -12.61 -8.34
C GLU A 18 -13.22 -11.23 -8.23
N PRO A 19 -12.58 -10.74 -9.31
CA PRO A 19 -12.06 -9.38 -9.35
C PRO A 19 -13.17 -8.35 -9.14
N TYR A 20 -12.89 -7.33 -8.32
CA TYR A 20 -13.75 -6.14 -8.20
C TYR A 20 -13.82 -5.35 -9.52
N GLY A 21 -12.72 -5.36 -10.28
CA GLY A 21 -12.64 -4.65 -11.56
C GLY A 21 -11.31 -4.91 -12.26
N SER A 22 -10.90 -3.98 -13.11
CA SER A 22 -9.62 -4.05 -13.81
C SER A 22 -8.97 -2.68 -13.95
N MET A 23 -7.64 -2.64 -14.00
CA MET A 23 -6.82 -1.44 -14.20
C MET A 23 -5.75 -1.71 -15.25
N GLU A 24 -5.44 -0.71 -16.08
CA GLU A 24 -4.24 -0.77 -16.93
C GLU A 24 -2.99 -0.46 -16.10
N VAL A 25 -2.02 -1.36 -16.15
CA VAL A 25 -0.76 -1.26 -15.45
C VAL A 25 0.39 -1.33 -16.45
N TRP A 26 1.24 -0.30 -16.51
CA TRP A 26 2.54 -0.33 -17.15
C TRP A 26 3.49 -1.17 -16.31
N TYR A 27 3.73 -2.41 -16.74
CA TYR A 27 4.50 -3.40 -16.01
C TYR A 27 5.34 -4.21 -16.99
N LYS A 28 6.58 -4.53 -16.65
CA LYS A 28 7.53 -5.26 -17.54
C LYS A 28 7.65 -4.66 -18.96
N ASN A 29 7.67 -3.32 -19.04
CA ASN A 29 7.74 -2.53 -20.28
C ASN A 29 6.55 -2.67 -21.24
N ASP A 30 5.39 -3.12 -20.76
CA ASP A 30 4.16 -3.19 -21.56
C ASP A 30 2.93 -2.77 -20.74
N ARG A 31 1.81 -2.48 -21.42
CA ARG A 31 0.51 -2.21 -20.78
C ARG A 31 -0.26 -3.50 -20.58
N HIS A 32 -0.45 -3.85 -19.32
CA HIS A 32 -1.25 -5.01 -18.91
C HIS A 32 -2.58 -4.56 -18.32
N LYS A 33 -3.69 -5.07 -18.86
CA LYS A 33 -4.99 -4.96 -18.17
C LYS A 33 -5.04 -6.02 -17.08
N MET A 34 -4.90 -5.60 -15.82
CA MET A 34 -4.81 -6.49 -14.66
C MET A 34 -6.09 -6.44 -13.81
N PRO A 35 -6.49 -7.57 -13.20
CA PRO A 35 -7.62 -7.61 -12.27
C PRO A 35 -7.32 -6.83 -10.98
N VAL A 36 -8.34 -6.15 -10.46
CA VAL A 36 -8.32 -5.42 -9.20
C VAL A 36 -9.12 -6.21 -8.18
N TYR A 37 -8.58 -6.38 -6.98
CA TYR A 37 -9.22 -7.10 -5.89
C TYR A 37 -9.46 -6.18 -4.69
N GLU A 38 -10.47 -6.55 -3.90
CA GLU A 38 -10.70 -5.97 -2.57
C GLU A 38 -9.84 -6.72 -1.54
N ILE A 39 -8.82 -6.02 -1.03
CA ILE A 39 -7.81 -6.58 -0.13
C ILE A 39 -8.05 -6.06 1.28
N ASP A 40 -8.00 -6.95 2.27
CA ASP A 40 -8.09 -6.59 3.68
C ASP A 40 -6.92 -5.69 4.08
N LEU A 41 -7.23 -4.54 4.70
CA LEU A 41 -6.23 -3.58 5.17
C LEU A 41 -5.23 -4.18 6.16
N ASP A 42 -5.60 -5.21 6.92
CA ASP A 42 -4.71 -5.89 7.86
C ASP A 42 -3.72 -6.85 7.18
N CYS A 43 -3.95 -7.16 5.91
CA CYS A 43 -3.03 -7.93 5.07
C CYS A 43 -2.02 -7.05 4.32
N LEU A 44 -2.07 -5.73 4.50
CA LEU A 44 -1.16 -4.80 3.84
C LEU A 44 0.03 -4.41 4.71
N VAL A 45 1.15 -4.13 4.05
CA VAL A 45 2.38 -3.64 4.65
C VAL A 45 2.76 -2.34 3.96
N TYR A 46 2.91 -1.27 4.75
CA TYR A 46 3.42 -0.01 4.22
C TYR A 46 4.85 -0.17 3.73
N ASN A 47 5.11 0.30 2.52
CA ASN A 47 6.47 0.35 2.02
C ASN A 47 7.20 1.57 2.61
N ARG A 48 7.99 1.34 3.66
CA ARG A 48 8.72 2.37 4.43
C ARG A 48 9.77 3.13 3.62
N PHE A 49 10.20 2.58 2.48
CA PHE A 49 11.22 3.17 1.61
C PHE A 49 10.63 3.82 0.34
N ASN A 50 9.31 3.83 0.19
CA ASN A 50 8.62 4.42 -0.94
C ASN A 50 8.55 5.96 -0.83
N GLY A 51 9.08 6.64 -1.85
CA GLY A 51 8.79 8.03 -2.13
C GLY A 51 9.09 9.01 -0.99
N ARG A 52 8.12 9.87 -0.67
CA ARG A 52 8.28 11.05 0.20
C ARG A 52 8.57 10.73 1.67
N ILE A 53 8.35 9.49 2.13
CA ILE A 53 8.61 9.11 3.54
C ILE A 53 9.98 8.49 3.78
N ALA A 54 10.69 8.09 2.72
CA ALA A 54 11.99 7.42 2.85
C ALA A 54 13.02 8.28 3.58
N SER A 55 13.02 9.60 3.36
CA SER A 55 13.89 10.54 4.07
C SER A 55 13.54 10.68 5.55
N PHE A 56 12.25 10.69 5.90
CA PHE A 56 11.78 10.73 7.28
C PHE A 56 12.14 9.45 8.04
N VAL A 57 11.91 8.28 7.43
CA VAL A 57 12.29 6.98 7.98
C VAL A 57 13.80 6.93 8.22
N LYS A 58 14.62 7.19 7.20
CA LYS A 58 16.09 7.19 7.34
C LYS A 58 16.60 8.16 8.41
N SER A 59 15.99 9.34 8.51
CA SER A 59 16.37 10.33 9.53
C SER A 59 16.02 9.85 10.93
N TYR A 60 14.84 9.25 11.10
CA TYR A 60 14.40 8.68 12.37
C TYR A 60 15.30 7.51 12.81
N GLU A 61 15.55 6.55 11.92
CA GLU A 61 16.39 5.38 12.21
C GLU A 61 17.82 5.80 12.58
N LYS A 62 18.38 6.82 11.90
CA LYS A 62 19.69 7.38 12.23
C LYS A 62 19.72 8.07 13.61
N GLN A 63 18.65 8.74 14.00
CA GLN A 63 18.56 9.47 15.27
C GLN A 63 18.33 8.54 16.46
N THR A 64 17.54 7.49 16.29
CA THR A 64 17.16 6.59 17.38
C THR A 64 18.03 5.34 17.47
N GLY A 65 18.70 4.97 16.36
CA GLY A 65 19.40 3.69 16.22
C GLY A 65 18.47 2.49 16.00
N ASN A 66 17.16 2.71 15.85
CA ASN A 66 16.15 1.67 15.70
C ASN A 66 15.56 1.66 14.30
N GLU A 67 15.61 0.52 13.62
CA GLU A 67 14.92 0.32 12.33
C GLU A 67 13.40 0.13 12.52
N LEU A 68 12.60 0.79 11.68
CA LEU A 68 11.14 0.73 11.79
C LEU A 68 10.58 -0.54 11.15
N ASN A 69 10.08 -1.48 11.95
CA ASN A 69 9.50 -2.72 11.45
C ASN A 69 8.05 -2.49 10.94
N PRO A 70 7.75 -2.61 9.63
CA PRO A 70 6.44 -2.28 9.08
C PRO A 70 5.33 -3.28 9.41
N ILE A 71 5.62 -4.32 10.20
CA ILE A 71 4.61 -5.24 10.76
C ILE A 71 4.45 -5.08 12.29
N ASN A 72 5.31 -4.30 12.95
CA ASN A 72 5.19 -4.01 14.38
C ASN A 72 4.15 -2.89 14.59
N PRO A 73 3.12 -3.07 15.46
CA PRO A 73 2.06 -2.09 15.65
C PRO A 73 2.53 -0.68 16.07
N ILE A 74 3.62 -0.59 16.83
CA ILE A 74 4.20 0.69 17.28
C ILE A 74 4.86 1.40 16.11
N ASP A 75 5.67 0.68 15.35
CA ASP A 75 6.39 1.23 14.21
C ASP A 75 5.43 1.55 13.05
N ILE A 76 4.37 0.77 12.87
CA ILE A 76 3.29 1.06 11.93
C ILE A 76 2.68 2.44 12.21
N LYS A 77 2.33 2.73 13.47
CA LYS A 77 1.82 4.07 13.84
C LYS A 77 2.83 5.16 13.51
N LYS A 78 4.13 4.89 13.69
CA LYS A 78 5.17 5.85 13.34
C LYS A 78 5.27 6.10 11.82
N ILE A 79 5.14 5.05 11.02
CA ILE A 79 5.09 5.14 9.56
C ILE A 79 3.84 5.92 9.13
N GLU A 80 2.69 5.67 9.75
CA GLU A 80 1.44 6.40 9.49
C GLU A 80 1.57 7.90 9.84
N GLU A 81 2.24 8.24 10.94
CA GLU A 81 2.59 9.63 11.27
C GLU A 81 3.43 10.29 10.18
N PHE A 82 4.46 9.59 9.67
CA PHE A 82 5.28 10.10 8.58
C PHE A 82 4.47 10.30 7.30
N LEU A 83 3.62 9.33 6.95
CA LEU A 83 2.71 9.43 5.81
C LEU A 83 1.76 10.63 5.96
N TRP A 84 1.19 10.82 7.14
CA TRP A 84 0.29 11.93 7.45
C TRP A 84 0.99 13.29 7.33
N ASN A 85 2.17 13.41 7.95
CA ASN A 85 2.93 14.65 8.00
C ASN A 85 3.62 14.99 6.68
N SER A 86 3.86 14.00 5.80
CA SER A 86 4.50 14.23 4.50
C SER A 86 3.74 15.21 3.60
N ASN A 87 2.40 15.31 3.73
CA ASN A 87 1.57 16.29 3.05
C ASN A 87 0.17 16.39 3.69
N ILE A 88 0.06 17.11 4.81
CA ILE A 88 -1.20 17.26 5.56
C ILE A 88 -2.35 17.80 4.69
N PRO A 89 -2.20 18.88 3.89
CA PRO A 89 -3.30 19.40 3.08
C PRO A 89 -3.85 18.38 2.09
N SER A 90 -2.96 17.68 1.37
CA SER A 90 -3.36 16.64 0.41
C SER A 90 -3.99 15.43 1.12
N ASN A 91 -3.51 15.06 2.32
CA ASN A 91 -4.09 13.98 3.12
C ASN A 91 -5.51 14.32 3.58
N LYS A 92 -5.75 15.52 4.08
CA LYS A 92 -7.11 15.97 4.46
C LYS A 92 -8.07 15.98 3.28
N SER A 93 -7.61 16.42 2.10
CA SER A 93 -8.43 16.38 0.87
C SER A 93 -8.79 14.94 0.48
N THR A 94 -7.82 14.03 0.57
CA THR A 94 -8.02 12.61 0.28
C THR A 94 -8.95 11.94 1.30
N GLU A 95 -8.81 12.28 2.59
CA GLU A 95 -9.67 11.83 3.68
C GLU A 95 -11.13 12.23 3.44
N LYS A 96 -11.38 13.49 3.07
CA LYS A 96 -12.72 13.96 2.71
C LYS A 96 -13.29 13.22 1.50
N SER A 97 -12.50 13.09 0.42
CA SER A 97 -12.94 12.37 -0.79
C SER A 97 -13.27 10.90 -0.51
N ILE A 98 -12.46 10.21 0.30
CA ILE A 98 -12.69 8.83 0.69
C ILE A 98 -13.95 8.69 1.56
N ALA A 99 -14.18 9.62 2.49
CA ALA A 99 -15.37 9.62 3.32
C ALA A 99 -16.67 9.85 2.50
N GLU A 100 -16.61 10.69 1.46
CA GLU A 100 -17.78 11.04 0.64
C GLU A 100 -18.03 10.04 -0.51
N GLN A 101 -16.98 9.50 -1.13
CA GLN A 101 -17.06 8.78 -2.41
C GLN A 101 -16.42 7.38 -2.37
N GLY A 102 -15.80 7.01 -1.25
CA GLY A 102 -15.00 5.79 -1.13
C GLY A 102 -13.69 5.86 -1.93
N GLN A 103 -13.08 4.69 -2.17
CA GLN A 103 -11.83 4.61 -2.92
C GLN A 103 -12.07 4.72 -4.43
N LEU A 104 -11.75 5.88 -5.02
CA LEU A 104 -11.86 6.14 -6.46
C LEU A 104 -10.69 5.64 -7.30
N LYS A 105 -9.46 5.72 -6.76
CA LYS A 105 -8.25 5.26 -7.46
C LYS A 105 -7.80 3.92 -6.89
N TYR A 106 -7.51 2.93 -7.74
CA TYR A 106 -6.94 1.65 -7.32
C TYR A 106 -5.45 1.77 -6.98
N GLY A 107 -4.98 0.92 -6.07
CA GLY A 107 -3.56 0.82 -5.72
C GLY A 107 -2.85 -0.33 -6.45
N ILE A 108 -1.59 -0.52 -6.09
CA ILE A 108 -0.78 -1.65 -6.55
C ILE A 108 -0.08 -2.25 -5.33
N VAL A 109 -0.18 -3.56 -5.18
CA VAL A 109 0.44 -4.32 -4.10
C VAL A 109 1.15 -5.54 -4.67
N THR A 110 2.08 -6.08 -3.89
CA THR A 110 2.78 -7.35 -4.17
C THR A 110 2.00 -8.54 -3.58
N LYS A 111 2.31 -9.76 -4.03
CA LYS A 111 1.69 -11.00 -3.52
C LYS A 111 1.90 -11.27 -2.03
N ASP A 112 2.82 -10.57 -1.37
CA ASP A 112 3.07 -10.64 0.07
C ASP A 112 2.58 -9.40 0.85
N GLY A 113 1.81 -8.53 0.18
CA GLY A 113 1.07 -7.42 0.79
C GLY A 113 1.82 -6.10 0.88
N VAL A 114 3.04 -6.00 0.36
CA VAL A 114 3.76 -4.71 0.32
C VAL A 114 3.10 -3.77 -0.68
N ILE A 115 2.73 -2.58 -0.23
CA ILE A 115 2.10 -1.54 -1.05
C ILE A 115 3.16 -0.87 -1.93
N ILE A 116 2.96 -0.89 -3.25
CA ILE A 116 3.82 -0.22 -4.23
C ILE A 116 3.28 1.17 -4.55
N ASP A 117 1.96 1.25 -4.75
CA ASP A 117 1.22 2.50 -4.91
C ASP A 117 0.01 2.54 -3.98
N GLY A 118 -0.19 3.70 -3.37
CA GLY A 118 -1.32 3.97 -2.49
C GLY A 118 -1.04 3.91 -0.99
N ASN A 119 0.22 4.02 -0.54
CA ASN A 119 0.58 4.06 0.89
C ASN A 119 -0.29 5.06 1.70
N ARG A 120 -0.43 6.30 1.20
CA ARG A 120 -1.24 7.34 1.83
C ARG A 120 -2.74 7.00 1.82
N ARG A 121 -3.23 6.37 0.76
CA ARG A 121 -4.64 5.96 0.64
C ARG A 121 -4.96 4.84 1.61
N ALA A 122 -4.11 3.83 1.73
CA ALA A 122 -4.27 2.75 2.70
C ALA A 122 -4.32 3.28 4.14
N MET A 123 -3.41 4.20 4.51
CA MET A 123 -3.42 4.87 5.82
C MET A 123 -4.71 5.64 6.07
N ILE A 124 -5.17 6.42 5.08
CA ILE A 124 -6.41 7.19 5.23
C ILE A 124 -7.64 6.29 5.30
N LEU A 125 -7.72 5.23 4.50
CA LEU A 125 -8.80 4.24 4.58
C LEU A 125 -8.87 3.61 5.97
N LYS A 126 -7.71 3.22 6.51
CA LYS A 126 -7.61 2.66 7.86
C LYS A 126 -8.07 3.66 8.92
N LYS A 127 -7.78 4.95 8.74
CA LYS A 127 -8.20 6.02 9.65
C LYS A 127 -9.70 6.39 9.56
N VAL A 128 -10.26 6.44 8.36
CA VAL A 128 -11.65 6.89 8.13
C VAL A 128 -12.66 5.86 8.60
N PHE A 129 -12.37 4.57 8.43
CA PHE A 129 -13.37 3.52 8.60
C PHE A 129 -13.08 2.54 9.74
N THR A 130 -12.44 3.01 10.81
CA THR A 130 -12.09 2.18 11.98
C THR A 130 -13.27 1.53 12.71
N ASN A 131 -14.53 1.93 12.46
CA ASN A 131 -15.58 1.67 13.45
C ASN A 131 -16.80 0.81 13.07
N ASP A 132 -17.16 0.47 11.83
CA ASP A 132 -18.41 -0.32 11.64
C ASP A 132 -18.57 -1.10 10.33
N ASN A 133 -17.60 -1.10 9.40
CA ASN A 133 -17.72 -1.88 8.15
C ASN A 133 -16.37 -2.49 7.74
N PRO A 134 -16.34 -3.70 7.15
CA PRO A 134 -15.12 -4.23 6.56
C PRO A 134 -14.65 -3.29 5.45
N VAL A 135 -13.43 -2.77 5.59
CA VAL A 135 -12.87 -1.80 4.65
C VAL A 135 -11.74 -2.44 3.91
N TYR A 136 -11.92 -2.52 2.60
CA TYR A 136 -10.98 -3.10 1.69
C TYR A 136 -10.19 -2.02 0.96
N PHE A 137 -8.93 -2.31 0.69
CA PHE A 137 -8.12 -1.57 -0.26
C PHE A 137 -8.26 -2.21 -1.64
N ARG A 138 -8.74 -1.45 -2.61
CA ARG A 138 -8.88 -1.91 -3.99
C ARG A 138 -7.55 -1.77 -4.71
N ALA A 139 -6.91 -2.87 -5.08
CA ALA A 139 -5.62 -2.83 -5.75
C ALA A 139 -5.39 -4.02 -6.68
N VAL A 140 -4.48 -3.81 -7.64
CA VAL A 140 -3.87 -4.89 -8.42
C VAL A 140 -2.83 -5.60 -7.57
N VAL A 141 -2.79 -6.93 -7.66
CA VAL A 141 -1.78 -7.76 -7.00
C VAL A 141 -0.75 -8.21 -8.04
N LEU A 142 0.52 -7.88 -7.82
CA LEU A 142 1.65 -8.31 -8.64
C LEU A 142 2.20 -9.65 -8.14
N GLU A 143 2.67 -10.48 -9.06
CA GLU A 143 3.27 -11.79 -8.76
C GLU A 143 4.67 -11.69 -8.12
N GLU A 144 5.31 -10.54 -8.23
CA GLU A 144 6.64 -10.27 -7.66
C GLU A 144 6.53 -9.67 -6.26
N THR A 145 7.47 -10.04 -5.39
CA THR A 145 7.71 -9.35 -4.11
C THR A 145 8.80 -8.29 -4.25
N LEU A 146 8.88 -7.40 -3.26
CA LEU A 146 9.97 -6.41 -3.15
C LEU A 146 11.35 -7.08 -3.07
N ASP A 147 11.46 -8.24 -2.43
CA ASP A 147 12.73 -8.94 -2.25
C ASP A 147 13.18 -9.69 -3.50
N GLU A 148 12.24 -10.26 -4.26
CA GLU A 148 12.53 -10.98 -5.50
C GLU A 148 12.97 -10.03 -6.62
N ASN A 149 12.34 -8.86 -6.74
CA ASN A 149 12.65 -7.91 -7.81
C ASN A 149 12.61 -6.43 -7.37
N PRO A 150 13.56 -5.99 -6.52
CA PRO A 150 13.56 -4.62 -5.98
C PRO A 150 13.67 -3.55 -7.08
N LYS A 151 14.35 -3.84 -8.19
CA LYS A 151 14.53 -2.89 -9.30
C LYS A 151 13.23 -2.62 -10.05
N GLU A 152 12.47 -3.67 -10.40
CA GLU A 152 11.19 -3.49 -11.09
C GLU A 152 10.15 -2.87 -10.17
N ILE A 153 10.12 -3.26 -8.90
CA ILE A 153 9.24 -2.61 -7.92
C ILE A 153 9.57 -1.11 -7.82
N MET A 154 10.84 -0.73 -7.66
CA MET A 154 11.24 0.68 -7.61
C MET A 154 10.91 1.46 -8.91
N ARG A 155 10.95 0.79 -10.08
CA ARG A 155 10.49 1.38 -11.33
C ARG A 155 8.99 1.63 -11.31
N LEU A 156 8.18 0.65 -10.91
CA LEU A 156 6.74 0.80 -10.76
C LEU A 156 6.40 1.94 -9.79
N GLU A 157 7.07 1.99 -8.64
CA GLU A 157 6.92 3.11 -7.71
C GLU A 157 7.16 4.45 -8.40
N THR A 158 8.26 4.57 -9.15
CA THR A 158 8.59 5.81 -9.87
C THR A 158 7.54 6.16 -10.93
N THR A 159 7.05 5.17 -11.67
CA THR A 159 6.01 5.34 -12.70
C THR A 159 4.68 5.81 -12.10
N TYR A 160 4.29 5.25 -10.96
CA TYR A 160 2.99 5.52 -10.34
C TYR A 160 3.00 6.65 -9.30
N GLN A 161 4.17 7.06 -8.80
CA GLN A 161 4.30 8.20 -7.88
C GLN A 161 4.15 9.57 -8.56
N MET A 162 4.34 9.67 -9.88
CA MET A 162 4.23 10.93 -10.63
C MET A 162 2.84 11.19 -11.24
N GLY A 163 1.88 10.29 -11.05
CA GLY A 163 0.50 10.37 -11.57
C GLY A 163 -0.59 10.70 -10.54
#